data_AF-A0A920TJW9-F1
#
_entry.id   AF-A0A920TJW9-F1
#
_cell.length_a   1.000
_cell.length_b   1.000
_cell.length_c   1.000
_cell.angle_alpha   90.00
_cell.angle_beta   90.00
_cell.angle_gamma   90.00
#
_symmetry.space_group_name_H-M   'P 1'
#
loop_
_entity.id
_entity.type
_entity.pdbx_description
1 polymer ?
#
loop_
_entity_poly.entity_id
_entity_poly.type
_entity_poly.pdbx_seq_one_letter_code
_entity_poly.pdbx_strand_id
1 'polypeptide(L)'
;MFHLNNKLSYRIYNMPITINLDAMLVKRKISLTELSKAVGLSLTNLSMLKNGNVRGVRFETLEKICIVLDCQPGDLLEYQSYTDEKNDKNRKDIFEIISKNLMKLKNKET
;
A
#
# COMPACT_ATOMS: atom_id res chain seq x y z
N MET A 1 15.46 -29.71 -15.03
CA MET A 1 14.34 -29.03 -15.71
C MET A 1 13.56 -28.23 -14.66
N PHE A 2 14.13 -27.10 -14.23
CA PHE A 2 13.45 -26.19 -13.30
C PHE A 2 12.70 -25.14 -14.12
N HIS A 3 11.37 -25.20 -14.09
CA HIS A 3 10.53 -24.14 -14.62
C HIS A 3 10.61 -22.94 -13.67
N LEU A 4 11.47 -21.98 -14.01
CA LEU A 4 11.35 -20.61 -13.54
C LEU A 4 10.12 -19.99 -14.20
N ASN A 5 8.94 -20.27 -13.64
CA ASN A 5 7.75 -19.45 -13.87
C ASN A 5 7.93 -18.14 -13.09
N ASN A 6 8.91 -17.33 -13.50
CA ASN A 6 8.97 -15.94 -13.10
C ASN A 6 7.95 -15.20 -13.97
N LYS A 7 6.70 -15.34 -13.53
CA LYS A 7 5.53 -14.62 -13.99
C LYS A 7 5.93 -13.15 -14.04
N LEU A 8 6.26 -12.67 -15.23
CA LEU A 8 6.20 -11.27 -15.60
C LEU A 8 4.74 -10.82 -15.41
N SER A 9 4.33 -10.68 -14.16
CA SER A 9 3.09 -10.03 -13.79
C SER A 9 3.40 -8.55 -13.86
N TYR A 10 3.24 -8.00 -15.05
CA TYR A 10 3.17 -6.58 -15.35
C TYR A 10 2.64 -5.82 -14.12
N ARG A 11 3.55 -5.22 -13.36
CA ARG A 11 3.27 -4.48 -12.13
C ARG A 11 2.75 -3.09 -12.52
N ILE A 12 1.63 -3.07 -13.25
CA ILE A 12 1.01 -1.88 -13.84
C ILE A 12 0.39 -0.96 -12.79
N TYR A 13 0.47 -1.31 -11.51
CA TYR A 13 0.05 -0.43 -10.42
C TYR A 13 1.09 -0.44 -9.33
N ASN A 14 2.25 0.19 -9.56
CA ASN A 14 3.03 0.60 -8.40
C ASN A 14 2.42 1.87 -7.82
N MET A 15 1.42 1.64 -6.96
CA MET A 15 1.15 2.57 -5.88
C MET A 15 2.47 2.83 -5.15
N PRO A 16 2.85 4.10 -4.87
CA PRO A 16 4.10 4.36 -4.20
C PRO A 16 3.96 4.00 -2.72
N ILE A 17 2.73 3.79 -2.24
CA ILE A 17 2.45 3.21 -0.94
C ILE A 17 2.43 1.70 -1.09
N THR A 18 3.46 1.04 -0.57
CA THR A 18 3.54 -0.41 -0.42
C THR A 18 2.96 -0.81 0.93
N ILE A 19 2.34 -1.99 0.98
CA ILE A 19 1.71 -2.53 2.18
C ILE A 19 2.51 -3.74 2.66
N ASN A 20 3.09 -3.63 3.86
CA ASN A 20 3.99 -4.63 4.46
C ASN A 20 3.26 -5.64 5.35
N LEU A 21 1.99 -5.93 5.05
CA LEU A 21 1.15 -6.81 5.85
C LEU A 21 1.73 -8.24 5.95
N ASP A 22 2.37 -8.73 4.90
CA ASP A 22 3.03 -10.05 4.92
C ASP A 22 4.15 -10.16 5.95
N ALA A 23 4.99 -9.14 6.04
CA ALA A 23 6.06 -9.10 7.04
C ALA A 23 5.46 -9.12 8.46
N MET A 24 4.36 -8.39 8.67
CA MET A 24 3.68 -8.35 9.95
C MET A 24 2.98 -9.66 10.33
N LEU A 25 2.35 -10.36 9.38
CA LEU A 25 1.76 -11.68 9.59
C LEU A 25 2.82 -12.69 10.05
N VAL A 26 3.97 -12.71 9.38
CA VAL A 26 5.11 -13.59 9.74
C VAL A 26 5.64 -13.23 11.14
N LYS A 27 5.90 -11.94 11.39
CA LYS A 27 6.42 -11.43 12.68
C LYS A 27 5.53 -11.82 13.85
N ARG A 28 4.21 -11.81 13.66
CA ARG A 28 3.21 -12.14 14.69
C ARG A 28 2.74 -13.59 14.67
N LYS A 29 3.25 -14.41 13.74
CA LYS A 29 2.91 -15.83 13.59
C LYS A 29 1.40 -16.07 13.45
N ILE A 30 0.72 -15.18 12.72
CA ILE A 30 -0.72 -15.25 12.46
C ILE A 30 -0.96 -15.36 10.96
N SER A 31 -1.92 -16.19 10.56
CA SER A 31 -2.31 -16.33 9.16
C SER A 31 -3.26 -15.21 8.72
N LEU A 32 -3.33 -14.96 7.40
CA LEU A 32 -4.30 -14.02 6.83
C LEU A 32 -5.76 -14.40 7.16
N THR A 33 -6.04 -15.71 7.27
CA THR A 33 -7.37 -16.24 7.63
C THR A 33 -7.73 -15.95 9.08
N GLU A 34 -6.78 -16.08 10.01
CA GLU A 34 -7.00 -15.73 11.42
C GLU A 34 -7.17 -14.22 11.58
N LEU A 35 -6.34 -13.42 10.91
CA LEU A 35 -6.51 -11.97 10.88
C LEU A 35 -7.89 -11.58 10.36
N SER A 36 -8.34 -12.18 9.24
CA SER A 36 -9.69 -11.98 8.66
C SER A 36 -10.80 -12.16 9.68
N LYS A 37 -10.75 -13.26 10.45
CA LYS A 37 -11.72 -13.53 11.51
C LYS A 37 -11.65 -12.51 12.64
N ALA A 38 -10.45 -12.16 13.09
CA ALA A 38 -10.25 -11.24 14.20
C ALA A 38 -10.72 -9.80 13.89
N VAL A 39 -10.44 -9.30 12.68
CA VAL A 39 -10.81 -7.92 12.29
C VAL A 39 -12.21 -7.80 11.68
N GLY A 40 -12.89 -8.93 11.43
CA GLY A 40 -14.22 -8.97 10.83
C GLY A 40 -14.24 -8.53 9.36
N LEU A 41 -13.18 -8.81 8.59
CA LEU A 41 -13.10 -8.49 7.16
C LEU A 41 -13.00 -9.77 6.34
N SER A 42 -13.54 -9.76 5.11
CA SER A 42 -13.39 -10.91 4.21
C SER A 42 -11.92 -11.16 3.86
N LEU A 43 -11.58 -12.43 3.64
CA LEU A 43 -10.27 -12.84 3.12
C LEU A 43 -9.91 -12.13 1.82
N THR A 44 -10.90 -11.89 0.95
CA THR A 44 -10.71 -11.15 -0.30
C THR A 44 -10.26 -9.71 -0.05
N ASN A 45 -10.90 -8.99 0.87
CA ASN A 45 -10.53 -7.61 1.20
C ASN A 45 -9.11 -7.54 1.77
N LEU A 46 -8.76 -8.45 2.68
CA LEU A 46 -7.40 -8.49 3.24
C LEU A 46 -6.35 -8.92 2.21
N SER A 47 -6.69 -9.80 1.27
CA SER A 47 -5.80 -10.18 0.17
C SER A 47 -5.53 -9.01 -0.78
N MET A 48 -6.56 -8.23 -1.12
CA MET A 48 -6.39 -7.00 -1.91
C MET A 48 -5.51 -6.00 -1.17
N LEU A 49 -5.74 -5.80 0.13
CA LEU A 49 -4.93 -4.92 0.98
C LEU A 49 -3.47 -5.38 1.02
N LYS A 50 -3.23 -6.66 1.35
CA LYS A 50 -1.91 -7.29 1.40
C LYS A 50 -1.11 -7.05 0.12
N ASN A 51 -1.75 -7.21 -1.04
CA ASN A 51 -1.10 -7.10 -2.34
C ASN A 51 -1.01 -5.65 -2.86
N GLY A 52 -1.47 -4.65 -2.09
CA GLY A 52 -1.50 -3.24 -2.54
C GLY A 52 -2.53 -2.95 -3.63
N ASN A 53 -3.45 -3.88 -3.91
CA ASN A 53 -4.48 -3.76 -4.94
C ASN A 53 -5.71 -3.00 -4.41
N VAL A 54 -5.48 -1.91 -3.68
CA VAL A 54 -6.52 -1.05 -3.11
C VAL A 54 -6.22 0.40 -3.44
N ARG A 55 -7.26 1.23 -3.57
CA ARG A 55 -7.10 2.68 -3.75
C ARG A 55 -6.87 3.43 -2.44
N GLY A 56 -7.10 2.76 -1.32
CA GLY A 56 -6.98 3.31 0.02
C GLY A 56 -7.48 2.30 1.05
N VAL A 57 -7.27 2.63 2.32
CA VAL A 57 -7.72 1.86 3.48
C VAL A 57 -8.40 2.82 4.46
N ARG A 58 -9.50 2.37 5.09
CA ARG A 58 -10.16 3.17 6.14
C ARG A 58 -9.32 3.13 7.41
N PHE A 59 -9.28 4.24 8.16
CA PHE A 59 -8.56 4.26 9.43
C PHE A 59 -9.07 3.22 10.43
N GLU A 60 -10.38 2.99 10.50
CA GLU A 60 -10.95 1.92 11.34
C GLU A 60 -10.42 0.53 10.97
N THR A 61 -10.19 0.27 9.68
CA THR A 61 -9.57 -0.99 9.23
C THR A 61 -8.11 -1.06 9.68
N LEU A 62 -7.37 0.03 9.53
CA LEU A 62 -5.97 0.11 9.92
C LEU A 62 -5.80 -0.07 11.44
N GLU A 63 -6.65 0.56 12.23
CA GLU A 63 -6.73 0.43 13.69
C GLU A 63 -6.94 -1.03 14.11
N LYS A 64 -7.96 -1.72 13.57
CA LYS A 64 -8.23 -3.12 13.88
C LYS A 64 -7.05 -4.02 13.57
N ILE A 65 -6.39 -3.81 12.43
CA ILE A 65 -5.20 -4.58 12.05
C ILE A 65 -4.05 -4.28 13.04
N CYS A 66 -3.82 -3.02 13.39
CA CYS A 66 -2.79 -2.61 14.34
C CYS A 66 -3.00 -3.22 15.74
N ILE A 67 -4.24 -3.28 16.21
CA ILE A 67 -4.59 -3.91 17.50
C ILE A 67 -4.28 -5.41 17.46
N VAL A 68 -4.74 -6.13 16.42
CA VAL A 68 -4.54 -7.58 16.32
C VAL A 68 -3.07 -7.95 16.12
N LEU A 69 -2.34 -7.16 15.34
CA LEU A 69 -0.93 -7.39 15.02
C LEU A 69 0.04 -6.67 15.96
N ASP A 70 -0.46 -5.98 17.00
CA ASP A 70 0.34 -5.21 17.94
C ASP A 70 1.38 -4.32 17.20
N CYS A 71 0.95 -3.58 16.18
CA CYS A 71 1.87 -2.82 15.32
C CYS A 71 1.40 -1.38 15.15
N GLN A 72 2.30 -0.55 14.62
CA GLN A 72 1.99 0.82 14.24
C GLN A 72 1.57 0.88 12.77
N PRO A 73 0.80 1.90 12.35
CA PRO A 73 0.51 2.17 10.94
C PRO A 73 1.76 2.22 10.05
N GLY A 74 2.86 2.78 10.57
CA GLY A 74 4.14 2.86 9.85
C GLY A 74 4.83 1.51 9.63
N ASP A 75 4.48 0.48 10.40
CA ASP A 75 4.95 -0.89 10.13
C ASP A 75 4.22 -1.52 8.94
N LEU A 76 3.02 -1.03 8.62
CA LEU A 76 2.16 -1.55 7.56
C LEU A 76 2.27 -0.77 6.25
N LEU A 77 2.51 0.54 6.32
CA LEU A 77 2.46 1.44 5.17
C LEU A 77 3.82 2.09 4.94
N GLU A 78 4.35 1.94 3.73
CA GLU A 78 5.64 2.49 3.34
C GLU A 78 5.53 3.25 2.03
N TYR A 79 6.01 4.50 2.00
CA TYR A 79 6.16 5.25 0.75
C TYR A 79 7.49 4.91 0.09
N GLN A 80 7.44 4.21 -1.03
CA GLN A 80 8.55 3.96 -1.94
C GLN A 80 8.58 5.04 -3.02
N SER A 81 9.58 5.92 -2.95
CA SER A 81 9.89 6.87 -4.02
C SER A 81 10.40 6.13 -5.24
N TYR A 82 9.66 6.19 -6.35
CA TYR A 82 10.13 5.69 -7.64
C TYR A 82 11.10 6.68 -8.26
N THR A 83 12.32 6.25 -8.56
CA THR A 83 13.30 7.03 -9.36
C THR A 83 13.16 6.79 -10.87
N ASP A 84 12.26 5.90 -11.31
CA ASP A 84 12.11 5.56 -12.72
C ASP A 84 10.84 6.16 -13.33
N GLU A 85 11.00 7.18 -14.16
CA GLU A 85 9.97 7.96 -14.88
C GLU A 85 9.17 7.18 -15.95
N LYS A 86 9.03 5.86 -15.84
CA LYS A 86 8.38 5.07 -16.90
C LYS A 86 6.85 5.01 -16.71
N ASN A 87 6.21 6.03 -17.27
CA ASN A 87 4.93 5.98 -17.98
C ASN A 87 3.67 5.46 -17.22
N ASP A 88 3.41 5.99 -16.03
CA ASP A 88 2.06 5.97 -15.45
C ASP A 88 1.43 7.38 -15.58
N LYS A 89 0.47 7.53 -16.50
CA LYS A 89 -0.23 8.80 -16.76
C LYS A 89 -0.92 9.34 -15.50
N ASN A 90 -1.55 8.47 -14.70
CA ASN A 90 -2.21 8.87 -13.45
C ASN A 90 -1.21 9.39 -12.39
N ARG A 91 0.03 8.89 -12.39
CA ARG A 91 1.09 9.36 -11.47
C ARG A 91 1.61 10.74 -11.85
N LYS A 92 1.84 10.98 -13.15
CA LYS A 92 2.27 12.29 -13.66
C LYS A 92 1.26 13.36 -13.26
N ASP A 93 -0.03 13.05 -13.38
CA ASP A 93 -1.11 13.95 -12.99
C ASP A 93 -1.06 14.31 -11.49
N ILE A 94 -0.86 13.34 -10.59
CA ILE A 94 -0.79 13.60 -9.13
C ILE A 94 0.41 14.47 -8.76
N PHE A 95 1.61 14.14 -9.27
CA PHE A 95 2.82 14.91 -8.97
C PHE A 95 2.74 16.34 -9.50
N GLU A 96 2.22 16.53 -10.71
CA GLU A 96 2.02 17.85 -11.31
C GLU A 96 1.01 18.68 -10.51
N ILE A 97 -0.14 18.10 -10.14
CA ILE A 97 -1.17 18.77 -9.32
C ILE A 97 -0.58 19.23 -7.98
N ILE A 98 0.13 18.34 -7.28
CA ILE A 98 0.75 18.67 -5.99
C ILE A 98 1.79 19.78 -6.19
N SER A 99 2.68 19.66 -7.18
CA SER A 99 3.72 20.66 -7.45
C SER A 99 3.12 22.03 -7.76
N LYS A 100 2.09 22.09 -8.61
CA LYS A 100 1.37 23.32 -8.95
C LYS A 100 0.69 23.95 -7.74
N ASN A 101 0.06 23.13 -6.89
CA ASN A 101 -0.58 23.63 -5.67
C ASN A 101 0.45 24.16 -4.67
N LEU A 102 1.59 23.49 -4.51
CA LEU A 102 2.69 23.96 -3.66
C LEU A 102 3.30 25.28 -4.17
N MET A 103 3.47 25.44 -5.49
CA MET A 103 3.92 26.71 -6.07
C MET A 103 2.93 27.85 -5.80
N LYS A 104 1.62 27.59 -5.94
CA LYS A 104 0.58 28.58 -5.63
C LYS A 104 0.58 29.01 -4.16
N LEU A 105 0.87 28.09 -3.23
CA LEU A 105 0.97 28.40 -1.81
C LEU A 105 2.17 29.32 -1.53
N LYS A 106 3.33 29.05 -2.13
CA LYS A 106 4.53 29.88 -1.99
C LYS A 106 4.37 31.30 -2.56
N ASN A 107 3.57 31.45 -3.62
CA ASN A 107 3.33 32.75 -4.26
C ASN A 107 2.20 33.57 -3.61
N LYS A 108 1.51 33.04 -2.59
CA LYS A 108 0.47 33.76 -1.83
C LYS A 108 1.00 34.47 -0.58
N GLU A 109 2.26 34.25 -0.22
CA GLU A 109 2.94 34.89 0.90
C GLU A 109 3.74 36.15 0.49
N THR A 110 3.59 36.59 -0.76
CA THR A 110 4.03 37.88 -1.32
C THR A 110 2.83 38.70 -1.77
#